data_AF-A0A165J0M0-F1
#
_entry.id   AF-A0A165J0M0-F1
#
_cell.length_a   1.000
_cell.length_b   1.000
_cell.length_c   1.000
_cell.angle_alpha   90.00
_cell.angle_beta   90.00
_cell.angle_gamma   90.00
#
_symmetry.space_group_name_H-M   'P 1'
#
loop_
_entity.id
_entity.type
_entity.pdbx_description
1 polymer ?
#
loop_
_entity_poly.entity_id
_entity_poly.type
_entity_poly.pdbx_seq_one_letter_code
_entity_poly.pdbx_strand_id
1 'polypeptide(L)'
;MSAENKTARVYSGFTNRKTPKATPRRPAPAGPDRRVVFKSVLHNPLQIEWPVIPLAIQPKVLAAACEVLKDLAPYYLDRRRGSGTKQRRRRKAAAKTKEASTTSADGAVDKASKKRKRGEAVEPDPEDDSASPSKKPRTTEILESTAVPADAAPAAPADASDADVDMPMTATARQPTPAPPLLDHLTIGINEVTRQLEVATLALQERLFPPPAPASSATAPADLLLTQPEAEADAPSAPAAIPASHADPNAGPTPNANPPKPPRVILVCRPDISPPLLVAHLPLLVAAYNSLLPLSELDGAGVHLVTLPKGGELALAASVGLRRVAVLAFDADAPSLPQILKPLHPANLRPLTAPWLSANPGNAAYIPTHVKQLRTSAPRDMGRAKRERVEGRRGAKAARVEKAGKEGGEGKADKEGKMGAAGKAANPGNTAKRQQGKGTGSGKQT
;
A
#
# COMPACT_ATOMS: atom_id res chain seq x y z
N MET A 1 3.12 21.71 38.53
CA MET A 1 3.53 21.26 37.18
C MET A 1 4.29 19.94 37.31
N SER A 2 3.59 18.81 37.25
CA SER A 2 4.20 17.49 37.37
C SER A 2 4.37 16.89 35.97
N ALA A 3 5.62 16.73 35.53
CA ALA A 3 5.94 16.12 34.25
C ALA A 3 5.80 14.60 34.34
N GLU A 4 4.67 14.07 33.88
CA GLU A 4 4.48 12.62 33.70
C GLU A 4 5.26 12.13 32.48
N ASN A 5 6.34 11.39 32.71
CA ASN A 5 7.12 10.70 31.69
C ASN A 5 6.32 9.55 31.06
N LYS A 6 5.49 9.85 30.04
CA LYS A 6 4.86 8.84 29.19
C LYS A 6 5.90 8.22 28.25
N THR A 7 6.36 7.03 28.60
CA THR A 7 7.28 6.22 27.78
C THR A 7 6.57 5.74 26.50
N ALA A 8 7.04 6.21 25.34
CA ALA A 8 6.53 5.80 24.03
C ALA A 8 6.88 4.33 23.76
N ARG A 9 5.88 3.43 23.78
CA ARG A 9 6.03 2.05 23.29
C ARG A 9 6.07 2.06 21.76
N VAL A 10 7.23 1.74 21.19
CA VAL A 10 7.38 1.47 19.76
C VAL A 10 6.68 0.15 19.43
N TYR A 11 5.59 0.23 18.66
CA TYR A 11 4.87 -0.93 18.13
C TYR A 11 5.68 -1.55 16.99
N SER A 12 6.49 -2.58 17.29
CA SER A 12 7.10 -3.41 16.25
C SER A 12 6.06 -4.41 15.72
N GLY A 13 5.90 -4.48 14.40
CA GLY A 13 4.86 -5.25 13.70
C GLY A 13 4.75 -6.72 14.11
N PHE A 14 3.52 -7.12 14.43
CA PHE A 14 3.10 -8.50 14.65
C PHE A 14 3.24 -9.30 13.35
N THR A 15 4.10 -10.31 13.36
CA THR A 15 4.09 -11.35 12.32
C THR A 15 3.04 -12.40 12.69
N ASN A 16 2.14 -12.73 11.76
CA ASN A 16 1.04 -13.70 11.93
C ASN A 16 1.55 -15.16 11.91
N ARG A 17 2.49 -15.51 12.82
CA ARG A 17 2.80 -16.90 13.13
C ARG A 17 1.97 -17.29 14.33
N LYS A 18 1.07 -18.28 14.18
CA LYS A 18 0.35 -18.94 15.29
C LYS A 18 1.39 -19.53 16.25
N THR A 19 1.81 -18.74 17.22
CA THR A 19 2.52 -19.20 18.41
C THR A 19 1.47 -19.42 19.49
N PRO A 20 1.63 -20.43 20.35
CA PRO A 20 0.69 -20.70 21.43
C PRO A 20 0.50 -19.44 22.27
N LYS A 21 -0.77 -19.17 22.61
CA LYS A 21 -1.32 -18.03 23.37
C LYS A 21 -0.34 -17.53 24.44
N ALA A 22 0.52 -16.60 24.07
CA ALA A 22 1.51 -16.03 24.97
C ALA A 22 0.76 -15.10 25.93
N THR A 23 0.59 -15.54 27.17
CA THR A 23 0.27 -14.67 28.33
C THR A 23 1.08 -13.38 28.21
N PRO A 24 0.51 -12.18 28.49
CA PRO A 24 1.22 -10.92 28.38
C PRO A 24 2.49 -10.98 29.22
N ARG A 25 3.61 -11.29 28.57
CA ARG A 25 4.91 -11.40 29.23
C ARG A 25 5.22 -9.99 29.70
N ARG A 26 5.07 -9.76 31.00
CA ARG A 26 5.79 -8.73 31.74
C ARG A 26 7.20 -8.71 31.14
N PRO A 27 7.73 -7.56 30.69
CA PRO A 27 9.03 -7.51 30.04
C PRO A 27 9.99 -8.27 30.95
N ALA A 28 10.46 -9.43 30.50
CA ALA A 28 11.32 -10.25 31.31
C ALA A 28 12.45 -9.32 31.74
N PRO A 29 12.71 -9.19 33.05
CA PRO A 29 13.82 -8.37 33.52
C PRO A 29 15.00 -8.76 32.65
N ALA A 30 15.61 -7.77 31.99
CA ALA A 30 16.71 -8.01 31.08
C ALA A 30 17.63 -8.97 31.81
N GLY A 31 17.82 -10.18 31.26
CA GLY A 31 18.56 -11.23 31.96
C GLY A 31 19.84 -10.61 32.53
N PRO A 32 20.34 -11.06 33.69
CA PRO A 32 21.36 -10.34 34.49
C PRO A 32 22.62 -9.92 33.70
N ASP A 33 22.81 -10.48 32.51
CA ASP A 33 23.89 -10.20 31.56
C ASP A 33 23.59 -9.12 30.49
N ARG A 34 22.53 -8.30 30.64
CA ARG A 34 22.23 -7.18 29.72
C ARG A 34 22.24 -5.84 30.45
N ARG A 35 23.04 -4.91 29.93
CA ARG A 35 23.04 -3.50 30.35
C ARG A 35 22.11 -2.66 29.49
N VAL A 36 21.49 -1.66 30.10
CA VAL A 36 20.71 -0.65 29.40
C VAL A 36 21.66 0.36 28.77
N VAL A 37 21.47 0.66 27.49
CA VAL A 37 22.23 1.66 26.74
C VAL A 37 21.26 2.64 26.11
N PHE A 38 21.41 3.92 26.39
CA PHE A 38 20.63 4.98 25.75
C PHE A 38 21.33 5.41 24.47
N LYS A 39 20.60 5.41 23.37
CA LYS A 39 21.07 5.92 22.08
C LYS A 39 20.36 7.21 21.75
N SER A 40 21.10 8.27 21.48
CA SER A 40 20.53 9.53 20.98
C SER A 40 19.98 9.31 19.57
N VAL A 41 18.74 9.70 19.34
CA VAL A 41 18.03 9.63 18.05
C VAL A 41 17.44 11.01 17.78
N LEU A 42 17.75 11.57 16.62
CA LEU A 42 17.13 12.82 16.19
C LEU A 42 15.65 12.58 15.90
N HIS A 43 14.78 13.29 16.60
CA HIS A 43 13.35 13.30 16.32
C HIS A 43 13.07 14.39 15.29
N ASN A 44 12.21 14.09 14.31
CA ASN A 44 11.77 15.09 13.34
C ASN A 44 10.66 15.95 13.97
N PRO A 45 10.91 17.23 14.31
CA PRO A 45 9.87 18.11 14.87
C PRO A 45 8.93 18.63 13.78
N LEU A 46 9.24 18.41 12.50
CA LEU A 46 8.40 18.76 11.35
C LEU A 46 7.40 17.64 11.02
N GLN A 47 7.18 16.70 11.95
CA GLN A 47 6.19 15.66 11.76
C GLN A 47 4.79 16.26 11.94
N ILE A 48 3.99 16.22 10.88
CA ILE A 48 2.60 16.66 10.92
C ILE A 48 1.77 15.58 11.61
N GLU A 49 1.25 15.93 12.78
CA GLU A 49 0.39 15.04 13.53
C GLU A 49 -1.03 14.99 12.93
N TRP A 50 -1.74 13.91 13.23
CA TRP A 50 -3.15 13.82 12.87
C TRP A 50 -3.97 14.81 13.69
N PRO A 51 -4.99 15.45 13.11
CA PRO A 51 -5.87 16.34 13.87
C PRO A 51 -6.58 15.55 14.98
N VAL A 52 -6.60 16.12 16.19
CA VAL A 52 -7.28 15.53 17.33
C VAL A 52 -8.74 15.98 17.29
N ILE A 53 -9.62 15.05 16.95
CA ILE A 53 -11.06 15.33 16.80
C ILE A 53 -11.78 14.88 18.06
N PRO A 54 -12.54 15.76 18.74
CA PRO A 54 -13.34 15.39 19.90
C PRO A 54 -14.24 14.18 19.61
N LEU A 55 -14.24 13.21 20.53
CA LEU A 55 -15.03 11.97 20.40
C LEU A 55 -16.54 12.23 20.26
N ALA A 56 -17.05 13.37 20.75
CA ALA A 56 -18.45 13.76 20.60
C ALA A 56 -18.83 14.20 19.17
N ILE A 57 -17.84 14.61 18.36
CA ILE A 57 -18.04 15.12 17.00
C ILE A 57 -17.92 13.98 15.97
N GLN A 58 -16.96 13.08 16.17
CA GLN A 58 -16.71 11.93 15.29
C GLN A 58 -17.97 11.13 14.88
N PRO A 59 -18.85 10.68 15.80
CA PRO A 59 -20.05 9.93 15.43
C PRO A 59 -21.09 10.80 14.71
N LYS A 60 -21.14 12.11 14.98
CA LYS A 60 -22.05 13.04 14.27
C LYS A 60 -21.63 13.20 12.82
N VAL A 61 -20.32 13.34 12.57
CA VAL A 61 -19.77 13.42 11.21
C VAL A 61 -19.98 12.11 10.46
N LEU A 62 -19.75 10.97 11.12
CA LEU A 62 -20.02 9.66 10.54
C LEU A 62 -21.50 9.49 10.17
N ALA A 63 -22.42 9.85 11.07
CA ALA A 63 -23.85 9.78 10.80
C ALA A 63 -24.24 10.68 9.61
N ALA A 64 -23.79 11.94 9.59
CA ALA A 64 -24.03 12.86 8.48
C ALA A 64 -23.48 12.31 7.14
N ALA A 65 -22.27 11.76 7.13
CA ALA A 65 -21.71 11.13 5.95
C ALA A 65 -22.52 9.90 5.52
N CYS A 66 -22.93 9.04 6.45
CA CYS A 66 -23.76 7.88 6.15
C CYS A 66 -25.11 8.27 5.55
N GLU A 67 -25.78 9.31 6.06
CA GLU A 67 -27.04 9.85 5.50
C GLU A 67 -26.86 10.30 4.05
N VAL A 68 -25.81 11.10 3.79
CA VAL A 68 -25.50 11.61 2.45
C VAL A 68 -25.22 10.48 1.44
N LEU A 69 -24.66 9.36 1.90
CA LEU A 69 -24.25 8.26 1.04
C LEU A 69 -25.33 7.20 0.80
N LYS A 70 -26.48 7.23 1.52
CA LYS A 70 -27.52 6.19 1.44
C LYS A 70 -28.01 5.94 0.01
N ASP A 71 -28.11 7.00 -0.79
CA ASP A 71 -28.61 6.94 -2.16
C ASP A 71 -27.64 6.28 -3.14
N LEU A 72 -26.39 6.06 -2.75
CA LEU A 72 -25.39 5.40 -3.58
C LEU A 72 -25.45 3.87 -3.52
N ALA A 73 -25.98 3.30 -2.44
CA ALA A 73 -26.05 1.85 -2.27
C ALA A 73 -26.78 1.13 -3.42
N PRO A 74 -27.98 1.57 -3.86
CA PRO A 74 -28.68 0.92 -4.97
C PRO A 74 -27.83 0.89 -6.24
N TYR A 75 -27.18 2.01 -6.57
CA TYR A 75 -26.35 2.15 -7.76
C TYR A 75 -25.16 1.18 -7.76
N TYR A 76 -24.39 1.11 -6.67
CA TYR A 76 -23.23 0.21 -6.60
C TYR A 76 -23.64 -1.27 -6.55
N LEU A 77 -24.76 -1.59 -5.89
CA LEU A 77 -25.29 -2.96 -5.84
C LEU A 77 -25.71 -3.43 -7.23
N ASP A 78 -26.43 -2.61 -8.00
CA ASP A 78 -26.85 -2.96 -9.35
C ASP A 78 -25.66 -3.06 -10.31
N ARG A 79 -24.69 -2.15 -10.21
CA ARG A 79 -23.43 -2.24 -10.96
C ARG A 79 -22.65 -3.52 -10.63
N ARG A 80 -22.62 -3.93 -9.36
CA ARG A 80 -21.94 -5.16 -8.92
C ARG A 80 -22.65 -6.42 -9.41
N ARG A 81 -24.00 -6.44 -9.43
CA ARG A 81 -24.80 -7.54 -9.98
C ARG A 81 -24.60 -7.69 -11.49
N GLY A 82 -24.54 -6.58 -12.21
CA GLY A 82 -24.29 -6.56 -13.65
C GLY A 82 -22.90 -7.09 -14.04
N SER A 83 -21.85 -6.71 -13.29
CA SER A 83 -20.48 -7.08 -13.62
C SER A 83 -20.20 -8.58 -13.45
N GLY A 84 -20.71 -9.20 -12.37
CA GLY A 84 -20.55 -10.63 -12.12
C GLY A 84 -21.22 -11.48 -13.20
N THR A 85 -22.41 -11.08 -13.64
CA THR A 85 -23.15 -11.78 -14.70
C THR A 85 -22.42 -11.67 -16.04
N LYS A 86 -21.91 -10.49 -16.39
CA LYS A 86 -21.11 -10.29 -17.62
C LYS A 86 -19.81 -11.09 -17.59
N GLN A 87 -19.13 -11.14 -16.44
CA GLN A 87 -17.90 -11.93 -16.29
C GLN A 87 -18.17 -13.43 -16.35
N ARG A 88 -19.27 -13.91 -15.74
CA ARG A 88 -19.70 -15.32 -15.84
C ARG A 88 -20.04 -15.69 -17.29
N ARG A 89 -20.74 -14.81 -18.03
CA ARG A 89 -21.03 -15.01 -19.46
C ARG A 89 -19.74 -15.07 -20.29
N ARG A 90 -18.79 -14.16 -20.05
CA ARG A 90 -17.47 -14.20 -20.72
C ARG A 90 -16.69 -15.48 -20.43
N ARG A 91 -16.71 -15.96 -19.18
CA ARG A 91 -16.07 -17.23 -18.80
C ARG A 91 -16.76 -18.44 -19.45
N LYS A 92 -18.10 -18.46 -19.49
CA LYS A 92 -18.86 -19.53 -20.16
C LYS A 92 -18.62 -19.54 -21.68
N ALA A 93 -18.61 -18.37 -22.31
CA ALA A 93 -18.29 -18.25 -23.73
C ALA A 93 -16.87 -18.77 -24.02
N ALA A 94 -15.88 -18.34 -23.23
CA ALA A 94 -14.50 -18.81 -23.37
C ALA A 94 -14.33 -20.32 -23.11
N ALA A 95 -15.11 -20.90 -22.19
CA ALA A 95 -15.11 -22.34 -21.94
C ALA A 95 -15.71 -23.11 -23.13
N LYS A 96 -16.85 -22.64 -23.66
CA LYS A 96 -17.49 -23.25 -24.84
C LYS A 96 -16.59 -23.21 -26.08
N THR A 97 -15.82 -22.13 -26.26
CA THR A 97 -14.84 -22.05 -27.36
C THR A 97 -13.69 -23.06 -27.20
N LYS A 98 -13.27 -23.39 -25.97
CA LYS A 98 -12.23 -24.40 -25.72
C LYS A 98 -12.72 -25.84 -25.91
N GLU A 99 -13.98 -26.12 -25.55
CA GLU A 99 -14.58 -27.44 -25.79
C GLU A 99 -14.79 -27.68 -27.28
N ALA A 100 -15.29 -26.68 -28.03
CA ALA A 100 -15.46 -26.81 -29.47
C ALA A 100 -14.14 -27.02 -30.24
N SER A 101 -13.01 -26.53 -29.73
CA SER A 101 -11.69 -26.75 -30.34
C SER A 101 -11.04 -28.09 -29.98
N THR A 102 -11.58 -28.84 -29.01
CA THR A 102 -10.98 -30.12 -28.55
C THR A 102 -11.69 -31.35 -29.11
N THR A 103 -12.90 -31.23 -29.64
CA THR A 103 -13.68 -32.35 -30.23
C THR A 103 -13.58 -32.47 -31.76
N SER A 104 -12.73 -31.71 -32.44
CA SER A 104 -12.59 -31.74 -33.91
C SER A 104 -11.22 -32.23 -34.41
N ALA A 105 -10.46 -32.95 -33.59
CA ALA A 105 -9.18 -33.55 -33.97
C ALA A 105 -9.12 -35.05 -33.70
N ASP A 106 -10.13 -35.80 -34.15
CA ASP A 106 -9.92 -37.19 -34.58
C ASP A 106 -9.37 -37.15 -36.00
N GLY A 107 -8.06 -36.92 -36.08
CA GLY A 107 -7.29 -36.84 -37.30
C GLY A 107 -5.83 -37.10 -36.95
N ALA A 108 -5.46 -38.38 -36.99
CA ALA A 108 -4.16 -38.91 -36.65
C ALA A 108 -3.01 -38.19 -37.37
N VAL A 109 -2.13 -37.49 -36.65
CA VAL A 109 -0.73 -37.24 -37.08
C VAL A 109 0.20 -37.04 -35.86
N ASP A 110 1.16 -37.95 -35.78
CA ASP A 110 2.48 -37.91 -35.13
C ASP A 110 2.79 -36.97 -33.95
N LYS A 111 3.00 -37.60 -32.79
CA LYS A 111 3.73 -37.06 -31.64
C LYS A 111 5.24 -37.03 -31.93
N ALA A 112 5.70 -36.01 -32.63
CA ALA A 112 7.13 -35.67 -32.70
C ALA A 112 7.46 -34.43 -31.84
N SER A 113 7.97 -34.71 -30.64
CA SER A 113 9.20 -34.09 -30.13
C SER A 113 9.38 -32.58 -30.32
N LYS A 114 8.75 -31.74 -29.50
CA LYS A 114 9.20 -30.35 -29.30
C LYS A 114 9.66 -30.11 -27.85
N LYS A 115 10.75 -30.80 -27.53
CA LYS A 115 11.65 -30.52 -26.40
C LYS A 115 12.27 -29.13 -26.63
N ARG A 116 11.66 -28.08 -26.09
CA ARG A 116 12.27 -26.75 -26.06
C ARG A 116 13.47 -26.80 -25.11
N LYS A 117 14.66 -26.81 -25.71
CA LYS A 117 15.98 -26.63 -25.11
C LYS A 117 16.03 -25.25 -24.45
N ARG A 118 15.88 -25.23 -23.12
CA ARG A 118 16.20 -24.08 -22.28
C ARG A 118 17.70 -24.16 -21.96
N GLY A 119 18.53 -23.55 -22.80
CA GLY A 119 19.80 -22.97 -22.33
C GLY A 119 19.46 -21.78 -21.42
N GLU A 120 20.29 -21.31 -20.50
CA GLU A 120 21.73 -21.41 -20.32
C GLU A 120 22.02 -21.04 -18.85
N ALA A 121 23.11 -21.57 -18.30
CA ALA A 121 23.44 -21.51 -16.89
C ALA A 121 23.90 -20.11 -16.46
N VAL A 122 23.23 -19.56 -15.45
CA VAL A 122 23.74 -18.45 -14.62
C VAL A 122 24.01 -19.06 -13.23
N GLU A 123 25.24 -18.93 -12.76
CA GLU A 123 25.65 -19.36 -11.41
C GLU A 123 24.92 -18.55 -10.33
N PRO A 124 24.41 -19.17 -9.25
CA PRO A 124 23.87 -18.45 -8.11
C PRO A 124 24.94 -18.24 -7.03
N ASP A 125 25.24 -16.97 -6.76
CA ASP A 125 25.82 -16.51 -5.51
C ASP A 125 24.88 -16.80 -4.31
N PRO A 126 25.41 -17.06 -3.10
CA PRO A 126 24.60 -17.46 -1.95
C PRO A 126 24.11 -16.24 -1.14
N GLU A 127 22.97 -15.65 -1.52
CA GLU A 127 22.27 -14.66 -0.68
C GLU A 127 20.78 -14.98 -0.46
N ASP A 128 20.44 -15.09 0.84
CA ASP A 128 19.15 -14.86 1.52
C ASP A 128 17.89 -15.68 1.12
N ASP A 129 17.74 -16.87 1.74
CA ASP A 129 16.50 -17.65 1.76
C ASP A 129 15.41 -17.00 2.64
N SER A 130 14.57 -16.18 2.04
CA SER A 130 13.27 -15.76 2.60
C SER A 130 12.12 -16.54 1.93
N ALA A 131 11.89 -17.77 2.42
CA ALA A 131 10.81 -18.63 1.93
C ALA A 131 9.41 -18.08 2.28
N SER A 132 8.61 -17.78 1.26
CA SER A 132 7.15 -17.53 1.34
C SER A 132 6.37 -18.86 1.29
N PRO A 133 5.37 -19.09 2.15
CA PRO A 133 4.56 -20.31 2.09
C PRO A 133 3.28 -20.15 1.26
N SER A 134 2.98 -21.26 0.59
CA SER A 134 1.91 -21.56 -0.34
C SER A 134 0.49 -21.52 0.27
N LYS A 135 -0.48 -21.15 -0.57
CA LYS A 135 -1.92 -21.16 -0.30
C LYS A 135 -2.44 -22.58 -0.04
N LYS A 136 -3.15 -22.77 1.07
CA LYS A 136 -4.05 -23.92 1.30
C LYS A 136 -5.46 -23.44 1.65
N PRO A 137 -6.51 -24.22 1.30
CA PRO A 137 -7.91 -23.82 1.41
C PRO A 137 -8.43 -23.84 2.86
N ARG A 138 -9.47 -23.02 3.06
CA ARG A 138 -10.12 -22.65 4.31
C ARG A 138 -11.12 -23.74 4.74
N THR A 139 -10.82 -24.44 5.82
CA THR A 139 -11.77 -25.33 6.52
C THR A 139 -12.43 -24.53 7.64
N THR A 140 -13.76 -24.46 7.62
CA THR A 140 -14.60 -23.90 8.69
C THR A 140 -15.00 -25.04 9.63
N GLU A 141 -14.51 -25.02 10.86
CA GLU A 141 -15.09 -25.79 11.95
C GLU A 141 -15.65 -24.85 13.01
N ILE A 142 -16.87 -25.20 13.39
CA ILE A 142 -17.77 -24.65 14.39
C ILE A 142 -17.55 -25.47 15.66
N LEU A 143 -17.51 -24.81 16.83
CA LEU A 143 -17.95 -25.26 18.18
C LEU A 143 -17.47 -24.21 19.21
N GLU A 144 -18.40 -23.53 19.90
CA GLU A 144 -18.72 -23.65 21.35
C GLU A 144 -17.58 -23.26 22.31
N SER A 145 -17.73 -22.53 23.40
CA SER A 145 -18.84 -21.98 24.19
C SER A 145 -18.23 -20.99 25.22
N THR A 146 -18.95 -19.96 25.68
CA THR A 146 -19.20 -19.64 27.13
C THR A 146 -19.87 -18.28 27.33
N ALA A 147 -21.10 -18.38 27.84
CA ALA A 147 -22.02 -17.48 28.55
C ALA A 147 -21.52 -16.17 29.20
N VAL A 148 -22.33 -15.10 29.06
CA VAL A 148 -22.83 -14.19 30.13
C VAL A 148 -24.14 -13.49 29.65
N PRO A 149 -24.96 -12.84 30.49
CA PRO A 149 -26.39 -13.12 30.66
C PRO A 149 -27.32 -12.16 29.91
N ALA A 150 -28.56 -12.61 29.83
CA ALA A 150 -29.70 -11.99 29.16
C ALA A 150 -30.14 -10.67 29.80
N ASP A 151 -30.42 -9.68 28.95
CA ASP A 151 -31.51 -8.73 29.18
C ASP A 151 -32.10 -8.25 27.85
N ALA A 152 -33.39 -7.94 27.88
CA ALA A 152 -34.40 -8.10 26.83
C ALA A 152 -34.14 -7.44 25.45
N ALA A 153 -34.34 -8.21 24.39
CA ALA A 153 -34.61 -7.73 23.03
C ALA A 153 -35.90 -8.37 22.49
N PRO A 154 -36.72 -7.63 21.72
CA PRO A 154 -38.08 -8.04 21.34
C PRO A 154 -38.10 -9.11 20.25
N ALA A 155 -39.07 -10.01 20.37
CA ALA A 155 -39.34 -11.15 19.51
C ALA A 155 -39.45 -10.75 18.03
N ALA A 156 -38.63 -11.38 17.19
CA ALA A 156 -38.86 -11.47 15.75
C ALA A 156 -39.87 -12.60 15.49
N PRO A 157 -40.92 -12.39 14.67
CA PRO A 157 -41.89 -13.42 14.35
C PRO A 157 -41.26 -14.46 13.41
N ALA A 158 -41.35 -15.72 13.83
CA ALA A 158 -41.12 -16.89 12.99
C ALA A 158 -42.48 -17.33 12.41
N ASP A 159 -42.69 -17.08 11.12
CA ASP A 159 -43.69 -17.74 10.26
C ASP A 159 -42.91 -18.23 9.03
N ALA A 160 -42.74 -19.52 8.75
CA ALA A 160 -43.73 -20.57 8.47
C ALA A 160 -44.52 -20.34 7.17
N SER A 161 -43.95 -20.76 6.04
CA SER A 161 -44.63 -21.51 4.98
C SER A 161 -43.66 -21.75 3.82
N ASP A 162 -43.05 -22.94 3.82
CA ASP A 162 -42.29 -23.49 2.71
C ASP A 162 -43.31 -24.09 1.72
N ALA A 163 -43.83 -23.24 0.85
CA ALA A 163 -44.66 -23.63 -0.28
C ALA A 163 -43.87 -23.33 -1.55
N ASP A 164 -43.24 -24.37 -2.10
CA ASP A 164 -42.63 -24.42 -3.43
C ASP A 164 -43.70 -24.13 -4.50
N VAL A 165 -44.01 -22.85 -4.68
CA VAL A 165 -44.74 -22.38 -5.86
C VAL A 165 -43.69 -21.91 -6.85
N ASP A 166 -43.37 -22.80 -7.79
CA ASP A 166 -42.53 -22.57 -8.96
C ASP A 166 -43.25 -21.59 -9.92
N MET A 167 -43.36 -20.34 -9.49
CA MET A 167 -43.88 -19.25 -10.29
C MET A 167 -42.79 -18.84 -11.27
N PRO A 168 -43.03 -18.91 -12.60
CA PRO A 168 -42.09 -18.43 -13.58
C PRO A 168 -41.92 -16.94 -13.36
N MET A 169 -40.84 -16.54 -12.68
CA MET A 169 -40.45 -15.14 -12.56
C MET A 169 -40.13 -14.66 -13.97
N THR A 170 -41.15 -14.10 -14.62
CA THR A 170 -41.01 -13.26 -15.79
C THR A 170 -39.99 -12.20 -15.42
N ALA A 171 -38.76 -12.38 -15.89
CA ALA A 171 -37.64 -11.53 -15.59
C ALA A 171 -37.85 -10.19 -16.30
N THR A 172 -38.72 -9.35 -15.73
CA THR A 172 -38.92 -7.98 -16.17
C THR A 172 -37.56 -7.33 -16.10
N ALA A 173 -37.01 -6.96 -17.27
CA ALA A 173 -35.68 -6.42 -17.39
C ALA A 173 -35.57 -5.16 -16.51
N ARG A 174 -34.96 -5.28 -15.33
CA ARG A 174 -34.75 -4.15 -14.43
C ARG A 174 -33.98 -3.07 -15.19
N GLN A 175 -34.58 -1.89 -15.32
CA GLN A 175 -33.89 -0.75 -15.90
C GLN A 175 -32.70 -0.39 -15.01
N PRO A 176 -31.54 -0.07 -15.60
CA PRO A 176 -30.36 0.33 -14.83
C PRO A 176 -30.66 1.62 -14.06
N THR A 177 -30.39 1.63 -12.76
CA THR A 177 -30.49 2.85 -11.94
C THR A 177 -29.56 3.93 -12.51
N PRO A 178 -30.05 5.15 -12.80
CA PRO A 178 -29.20 6.24 -13.26
C PRO A 178 -28.13 6.58 -12.21
N ALA A 179 -26.99 7.09 -12.66
CA ALA A 179 -25.91 7.49 -11.76
C ALA A 179 -26.33 8.69 -10.90
N PRO A 180 -26.25 8.60 -9.56
CA PRO A 180 -26.53 9.74 -8.69
C PRO A 180 -25.52 10.88 -8.93
N PRO A 181 -25.96 12.15 -8.92
CA PRO A 181 -25.07 13.30 -9.18
C PRO A 181 -23.95 13.45 -8.15
N LEU A 182 -24.14 12.90 -6.94
CA LEU A 182 -23.11 12.89 -5.90
C LEU A 182 -21.85 12.12 -6.31
N LEU A 183 -21.95 11.14 -7.23
CA LEU A 183 -20.81 10.34 -7.67
C LEU A 183 -19.73 11.17 -8.35
N ASP A 184 -20.10 12.28 -9.00
CA ASP A 184 -19.15 13.15 -9.71
C ASP A 184 -18.32 14.01 -8.77
N HIS A 185 -18.68 14.05 -7.48
CA HIS A 185 -18.03 14.83 -6.43
C HIS A 185 -17.43 13.96 -5.31
N LEU A 186 -17.37 12.64 -5.53
CA LEU A 186 -17.00 11.67 -4.51
C LEU A 186 -15.83 10.80 -4.96
N THR A 187 -14.74 10.87 -4.21
CA THR A 187 -13.55 10.06 -4.44
C THR A 187 -13.40 8.99 -3.37
N ILE A 188 -13.34 7.71 -3.76
CA ILE A 188 -13.30 6.57 -2.83
C ILE A 188 -11.97 5.84 -2.93
N GLY A 189 -11.29 5.68 -1.79
CA GLY A 189 -10.09 4.84 -1.66
C GLY A 189 -8.81 5.63 -1.45
N ILE A 190 -7.81 4.98 -0.85
CA ILE A 190 -6.53 5.61 -0.45
C ILE A 190 -5.82 6.19 -1.68
N ASN A 191 -5.58 5.36 -2.70
CA ASN A 191 -4.79 5.75 -3.88
C ASN A 191 -5.46 6.84 -4.72
N GLU A 192 -6.79 6.84 -4.81
CA GLU A 192 -7.50 7.83 -5.62
C GLU A 192 -7.51 9.18 -4.90
N VAL A 193 -7.73 9.19 -3.58
CA VAL A 193 -7.66 10.43 -2.78
C VAL A 193 -6.24 11.00 -2.76
N THR A 194 -5.21 10.16 -2.68
CA THR A 194 -3.81 10.65 -2.77
C THR A 194 -3.53 11.27 -4.13
N ARG A 195 -3.94 10.61 -5.21
CA ARG A 195 -3.78 11.13 -6.57
C ARG A 195 -4.53 12.44 -6.76
N GLN A 196 -5.75 12.54 -6.24
CA GLN A 196 -6.54 13.77 -6.31
C GLN A 196 -5.86 14.92 -5.56
N LEU A 197 -5.34 14.67 -4.36
CA LEU A 197 -4.58 15.67 -3.59
C LEU A 197 -3.29 16.10 -4.29
N GLU A 198 -2.55 15.16 -4.88
CA GLU A 198 -1.33 15.46 -5.64
C GLU A 198 -1.63 16.36 -6.83
N VAL A 199 -2.65 16.01 -7.65
CA VAL A 199 -3.02 16.83 -8.81
C VAL A 199 -3.53 18.20 -8.37
N ALA A 200 -4.35 18.27 -7.31
CA ALA A 200 -4.83 19.54 -6.78
C ALA A 200 -3.68 20.41 -6.24
N THR A 201 -2.66 19.80 -5.63
CA THR A 201 -1.47 20.50 -5.13
C THR A 201 -0.64 21.05 -6.28
N LEU A 202 -0.39 20.26 -7.32
CA LEU A 202 0.34 20.70 -8.51
C LEU A 202 -0.39 21.82 -9.24
N ALA A 203 -1.70 21.69 -9.45
CA ALA A 203 -2.51 22.75 -10.07
C ALA A 203 -2.48 24.06 -9.26
N LEU A 204 -2.47 23.96 -7.92
CA LEU A 204 -2.34 25.14 -7.05
C LEU A 204 -0.93 25.75 -7.13
N GLN A 205 0.12 24.93 -7.21
CA GLN A 205 1.49 25.40 -7.42
C GLN A 205 1.65 26.12 -8.75
N GLU A 206 1.15 25.55 -9.85
CA GLU A 206 1.17 26.17 -11.18
C GLU A 206 0.44 27.51 -11.20
N ARG A 207 -0.66 27.63 -10.43
CA ARG A 207 -1.42 28.89 -10.29
C ARG A 207 -0.65 29.97 -9.52
N LEU A 208 0.07 29.58 -8.47
CA LEU A 208 0.79 30.53 -7.59
C LEU A 208 2.17 30.90 -8.13
N PHE A 209 2.81 29.97 -8.84
CA PHE A 209 4.13 30.13 -9.42
C PHE A 209 4.05 29.82 -10.92
N PRO A 210 3.38 30.70 -11.70
CA PRO A 210 3.33 30.50 -13.14
C PRO A 210 4.77 30.45 -13.68
N PRO A 211 5.07 29.53 -14.61
CA PRO A 211 6.38 29.50 -15.24
C PRO A 211 6.65 30.88 -15.85
N PRO A 212 7.90 31.39 -15.78
CA PRO A 212 8.23 32.67 -16.40
C PRO A 212 7.78 32.59 -17.85
N ALA A 213 6.92 33.53 -18.26
CA ALA A 213 6.38 33.55 -19.61
C ALA A 213 7.56 33.37 -20.59
N PRO A 214 7.49 32.40 -21.52
CA PRO A 214 8.61 32.14 -22.42
C PRO A 214 8.97 33.48 -23.03
N ALA A 215 10.18 33.97 -22.75
CA ALA A 215 10.59 35.33 -23.06
C ALA A 215 10.20 35.60 -24.51
N SER A 216 9.10 36.32 -24.69
CA SER A 216 8.45 36.53 -25.98
C SER A 216 9.49 37.22 -26.81
N SER A 217 10.16 36.44 -27.68
CA SER A 217 11.29 36.80 -28.52
C SER A 217 11.49 38.29 -28.52
N ALA A 218 12.21 38.78 -27.50
CA ALA A 218 12.55 40.17 -27.43
C ALA A 218 13.40 40.36 -28.66
N THR A 219 12.82 41.03 -29.66
CA THR A 219 13.50 41.51 -30.85
C THR A 219 14.84 42.04 -30.37
N ALA A 220 15.91 41.29 -30.63
CA ALA A 220 17.23 41.69 -30.23
C ALA A 220 17.45 43.08 -30.82
N PRO A 221 17.77 44.11 -30.02
CA PRO A 221 18.23 45.36 -30.60
C PRO A 221 19.48 45.00 -31.41
N ALA A 222 19.40 45.19 -32.72
CA ALA A 222 20.40 44.76 -33.70
C ALA A 222 21.73 45.54 -33.64
N ASP A 223 21.98 46.34 -32.61
CA ASP A 223 23.15 47.21 -32.51
C ASP A 223 24.00 46.87 -31.29
N LEU A 224 24.89 45.89 -31.46
CA LEU A 224 26.25 45.92 -30.89
C LEU A 224 27.06 44.80 -31.53
N LEU A 225 27.51 45.09 -32.76
CA LEU A 225 28.66 44.45 -33.40
C LEU A 225 29.88 44.54 -32.47
N LEU A 226 30.13 43.48 -31.70
CA LEU A 226 31.46 43.21 -31.19
C LEU A 226 31.98 41.95 -31.88
N THR A 227 32.81 42.21 -32.89
CA THR A 227 33.63 41.30 -33.66
C THR A 227 34.33 40.32 -32.72
N GLN A 228 34.10 39.01 -32.89
CA GLN A 228 35.04 37.99 -32.45
C GLN A 228 35.50 37.14 -33.65
N PRO A 229 36.79 36.75 -33.66
CA PRO A 229 37.41 36.11 -34.81
C PRO A 229 37.08 34.63 -34.90
N GLU A 230 36.99 34.19 -36.15
CA GLU A 230 36.81 32.81 -36.57
C GLU A 230 37.94 31.92 -36.06
N ALA A 231 37.56 30.78 -35.49
CA ALA A 231 38.41 29.60 -35.42
C ALA A 231 37.54 28.38 -35.71
N GLU A 232 37.68 27.88 -36.93
CA GLU A 232 37.29 26.55 -37.38
C GLU A 232 37.78 25.48 -36.39
N ALA A 233 36.93 24.51 -36.06
CA ALA A 233 37.06 23.18 -36.66
C ALA A 233 36.23 22.13 -35.90
N ASP A 234 35.58 21.31 -36.73
CA ASP A 234 35.34 19.88 -36.60
C ASP A 234 34.14 19.33 -35.80
N ALA A 235 33.25 18.73 -36.57
CA ALA A 235 32.12 17.89 -36.19
C ALA A 235 32.60 16.51 -35.70
N PRO A 236 31.72 15.71 -35.06
CA PRO A 236 31.02 14.72 -35.88
C PRO A 236 29.58 14.39 -35.46
N SER A 237 28.78 14.14 -36.50
CA SER A 237 27.84 13.03 -36.69
C SER A 237 26.76 12.75 -35.62
N ALA A 238 25.53 13.10 -36.00
CA ALA A 238 24.28 12.74 -35.34
C ALA A 238 23.85 11.29 -35.66
N PRO A 239 23.32 10.52 -34.69
CA PRO A 239 22.57 9.31 -34.99
C PRO A 239 21.05 9.54 -35.10
N ALA A 240 20.55 9.10 -36.26
CA ALA A 240 19.20 8.74 -36.66
C ALA A 240 18.05 8.74 -35.63
N ALA A 241 16.98 9.43 -36.02
CA ALA A 241 15.64 9.36 -35.44
C ALA A 241 15.05 7.94 -35.51
N ILE A 242 14.52 7.47 -34.36
CA ILE A 242 13.76 6.23 -34.25
C ILE A 242 12.25 6.59 -34.39
N PRO A 243 11.50 5.95 -35.30
CA PRO A 243 10.07 6.21 -35.45
C PRO A 243 9.27 5.65 -34.28
N ALA A 244 8.57 6.52 -33.56
CA ALA A 244 7.62 6.16 -32.51
C ALA A 244 6.32 5.61 -33.12
N SER A 245 6.16 4.29 -33.17
CA SER A 245 4.90 3.63 -33.53
C SER A 245 4.67 2.33 -32.75
N HIS A 246 4.42 2.45 -31.46
CA HIS A 246 3.73 1.40 -30.70
C HIS A 246 2.76 2.05 -29.73
N ALA A 247 1.53 2.29 -30.22
CA ALA A 247 0.41 2.66 -29.39
C ALA A 247 0.02 1.44 -28.54
N ASP A 248 0.30 1.50 -27.25
CA ASP A 248 -0.19 0.53 -26.26
C ASP A 248 -1.73 0.55 -26.21
N PRO A 249 -2.42 -0.58 -26.47
CA PRO A 249 -3.89 -0.65 -26.45
C PRO A 249 -4.46 -0.71 -25.02
N ASN A 250 -3.64 -0.52 -23.98
CA ASN A 250 -4.13 -0.37 -22.62
C ASN A 250 -4.49 1.10 -22.38
N ALA A 251 -5.51 1.56 -23.12
CA ALA A 251 -6.07 2.89 -23.03
C ALA A 251 -6.36 3.22 -21.56
N GLY A 252 -5.49 4.07 -21.00
CA GLY A 252 -5.71 4.72 -19.73
C GLY A 252 -7.06 5.47 -19.75
N PRO A 253 -7.62 5.76 -18.57
CA PRO A 253 -8.89 6.47 -18.46
C PRO A 253 -8.83 7.73 -19.32
N THR A 254 -9.75 7.83 -20.28
CA THR A 254 -9.95 9.00 -21.12
C THR A 254 -9.93 10.25 -20.23
N PRO A 255 -9.06 11.23 -20.50
CA PRO A 255 -8.99 12.44 -19.70
C PRO A 255 -10.32 13.17 -19.84
N ASN A 256 -11.19 13.04 -18.85
CA ASN A 256 -12.36 13.91 -18.72
C ASN A 256 -11.80 15.33 -18.65
N ALA A 257 -12.19 16.18 -19.61
CA ALA A 257 -11.59 17.49 -19.87
C ALA A 257 -11.81 18.54 -18.75
N ASN A 258 -12.42 18.15 -17.63
CA ASN A 258 -12.60 19.04 -16.50
C ASN A 258 -11.40 18.93 -15.56
N PRO A 259 -10.75 20.06 -15.20
CA PRO A 259 -9.69 20.03 -14.21
C PRO A 259 -10.23 19.40 -12.91
N PRO A 260 -9.50 18.47 -12.30
CA PRO A 260 -9.97 17.79 -11.10
C PRO A 260 -10.20 18.81 -9.99
N LYS A 261 -11.41 18.77 -9.43
CA LYS A 261 -11.81 19.68 -8.37
C LYS A 261 -11.07 19.33 -7.08
N PRO A 262 -10.63 20.33 -6.30
CA PRO A 262 -9.94 20.05 -5.06
C PRO A 262 -10.91 19.44 -4.04
N PRO A 263 -10.48 18.41 -3.30
CA PRO A 263 -11.28 17.83 -2.23
C PRO A 263 -11.38 18.84 -1.09
N ARG A 264 -12.56 19.02 -0.50
CA ARG A 264 -12.80 19.94 0.62
C ARG A 264 -12.83 19.23 1.97
N VAL A 265 -13.27 17.97 1.99
CA VAL A 265 -13.29 17.13 3.19
C VAL A 265 -12.76 15.75 2.86
N ILE A 266 -11.86 15.22 3.69
CA ILE A 266 -11.33 13.86 3.60
C ILE A 266 -11.64 13.13 4.91
N LEU A 267 -12.43 12.06 4.82
CA LEU A 267 -12.77 11.18 5.93
C LEU A 267 -11.88 9.94 5.91
N VAL A 268 -11.25 9.61 7.05
CA VAL A 268 -10.31 8.48 7.17
C VAL A 268 -10.69 7.57 8.34
N CYS A 269 -10.93 6.29 8.05
CA CYS A 269 -11.21 5.26 9.06
C CYS A 269 -9.92 4.71 9.69
N ARG A 270 -9.04 5.60 10.18
CA ARG A 270 -7.71 5.25 10.74
C ARG A 270 -7.72 4.07 11.73
N PRO A 271 -8.64 3.96 12.71
CA PRO A 271 -8.63 2.83 13.66
C PRO A 271 -8.98 1.47 13.03
N ASP A 272 -9.58 1.46 11.83
CA ASP A 272 -9.98 0.23 11.12
C ASP A 272 -8.89 -0.25 10.13
N ILE A 273 -7.90 0.60 9.82
CA ILE A 273 -6.85 0.32 8.84
C ILE A 273 -5.63 -0.32 9.52
N SER A 274 -5.29 -1.53 9.10
CA SER A 274 -4.09 -2.27 9.55
C SER A 274 -3.20 -2.65 8.37
N PRO A 275 -1.94 -2.15 8.28
CA PRO A 275 -1.28 -1.24 9.22
C PRO A 275 -1.67 0.24 9.02
N PRO A 276 -1.66 1.07 10.09
CA PRO A 276 -1.98 2.50 9.99
C PRO A 276 -0.99 3.30 9.13
N LEU A 277 0.18 2.71 8.81
CA LEU A 277 1.17 3.31 7.91
C LEU A 277 0.61 3.56 6.50
N LEU A 278 -0.40 2.79 6.08
CA LEU A 278 -1.05 2.95 4.77
C LEU A 278 -1.69 4.32 4.56
N VAL A 279 -2.04 5.03 5.63
CA VAL A 279 -2.66 6.37 5.57
C VAL A 279 -1.80 7.44 6.22
N ALA A 280 -0.62 7.10 6.75
CA ALA A 280 0.21 8.00 7.54
C ALA A 280 0.72 9.24 6.77
N HIS A 281 0.71 9.21 5.45
CA HIS A 281 1.12 10.31 4.58
C HIS A 281 0.01 11.35 4.32
N LEU A 282 -1.27 11.02 4.58
CA LEU A 282 -2.39 11.93 4.30
C LEU A 282 -2.32 13.27 5.06
N PRO A 283 -1.94 13.34 6.35
CA PRO A 283 -1.73 14.62 7.03
C PRO A 283 -0.70 15.50 6.32
N LEU A 284 0.38 14.90 5.81
CA LEU A 284 1.43 15.63 5.11
C LEU A 284 0.94 16.22 3.79
N LEU A 285 0.22 15.43 2.98
CA LEU A 285 -0.34 15.90 1.71
C LEU A 285 -1.38 17.02 1.91
N VAL A 286 -2.30 16.84 2.86
CA VAL A 286 -3.32 17.85 3.20
C VAL A 286 -2.67 19.13 3.68
N ALA A 287 -1.67 19.03 4.55
CA ALA A 287 -0.97 20.19 5.06
C ALA A 287 -0.17 20.92 3.98
N ALA A 288 0.49 20.19 3.07
CA ALA A 288 1.21 20.77 1.95
C ALA A 288 0.25 21.58 1.04
N TYR A 289 -0.88 20.99 0.65
CA TYR A 289 -1.92 21.68 -0.11
C TYR A 289 -2.42 22.94 0.61
N ASN A 290 -2.82 22.81 1.87
CA ASN A 290 -3.37 23.91 2.65
C ASN A 290 -2.35 25.03 2.93
N SER A 291 -1.05 24.75 2.91
CA SER A 291 0.00 25.76 3.16
C SER A 291 0.26 26.65 1.94
N LEU A 292 -0.15 26.19 0.76
CA LEU A 292 -0.12 26.98 -0.48
C LEU A 292 -1.31 27.93 -0.56
N LEU A 293 -2.41 27.67 0.15
CA LEU A 293 -3.57 28.56 0.16
C LEU A 293 -3.29 29.84 0.96
N PRO A 294 -3.75 31.01 0.48
CA PRO A 294 -3.78 32.22 1.29
C PRO A 294 -4.56 31.99 2.59
N LEU A 295 -4.10 32.60 3.70
CA LEU A 295 -4.77 32.51 5.00
C LEU A 295 -6.25 32.92 4.94
N SER A 296 -6.60 33.88 4.09
CA SER A 296 -7.97 34.35 3.85
C SER A 296 -8.86 33.30 3.17
N GLU A 297 -8.27 32.41 2.36
CA GLU A 297 -9.00 31.35 1.66
C GLU A 297 -9.06 30.05 2.46
N LEU A 298 -8.23 29.89 3.50
CA LEU A 298 -8.09 28.63 4.22
C LEU A 298 -9.41 28.15 4.86
N ASP A 299 -10.19 29.06 5.44
CA ASP A 299 -11.47 28.74 6.07
C ASP A 299 -12.55 28.33 5.05
N GLY A 300 -12.44 28.80 3.80
CA GLY A 300 -13.41 28.60 2.71
C GLY A 300 -13.03 27.55 1.66
N ALA A 301 -11.74 27.30 1.47
CA ALA A 301 -11.19 26.41 0.44
C ALA A 301 -10.22 25.34 0.97
N GLY A 302 -9.74 25.45 2.22
CA GLY A 302 -8.85 24.46 2.82
C GLY A 302 -9.43 23.06 2.94
N VAL A 303 -8.60 22.04 2.82
CA VAL A 303 -9.02 20.64 2.96
C VAL A 303 -9.07 20.26 4.44
N HIS A 304 -10.23 19.79 4.89
CA HIS A 304 -10.40 19.29 6.25
C HIS A 304 -10.13 17.78 6.29
N LEU A 305 -9.15 17.36 7.11
CA LEU A 305 -8.86 15.95 7.35
C LEU A 305 -9.57 15.48 8.63
N VAL A 306 -10.42 14.47 8.50
CA VAL A 306 -11.26 13.97 9.61
C VAL A 306 -11.00 12.49 9.86
N THR A 307 -10.57 12.14 11.07
CA THR A 307 -10.52 10.74 11.51
C THR A 307 -11.87 10.27 12.05
N LEU A 308 -12.37 9.16 11.52
CA LEU A 308 -13.62 8.53 11.95
C LEU A 308 -13.39 7.54 13.10
N PRO A 309 -14.44 7.23 13.89
CA PRO A 309 -14.33 6.30 14.99
C PRO A 309 -14.19 4.85 14.47
N LYS A 310 -13.80 3.93 15.36
CA LYS A 310 -13.71 2.50 15.04
C LYS A 310 -15.06 1.97 14.55
N GLY A 311 -15.05 1.15 13.50
CA GLY A 311 -16.25 0.65 12.83
C GLY A 311 -16.80 1.62 11.77
N GLY A 312 -16.21 2.81 11.61
CA GLY A 312 -16.57 3.76 10.56
C GLY A 312 -16.40 3.17 9.17
N GLU A 313 -15.38 2.33 8.94
CA GLU A 313 -15.16 1.69 7.64
C GLU A 313 -16.36 0.83 7.23
N LEU A 314 -16.90 0.05 8.17
CA LEU A 314 -18.03 -0.84 7.93
C LEU A 314 -19.32 -0.06 7.73
N ALA A 315 -19.56 0.98 8.55
CA ALA A 315 -20.74 1.83 8.44
C ALA A 315 -20.79 2.56 7.09
N LEU A 316 -19.68 3.18 6.67
CA LEU A 316 -19.58 3.81 5.35
C LEU A 316 -19.74 2.78 4.22
N ALA A 317 -19.08 1.63 4.32
CA ALA A 317 -19.19 0.58 3.31
C ALA A 317 -20.64 0.09 3.15
N ALA A 318 -21.39 -0.05 4.25
CA ALA A 318 -22.79 -0.41 4.23
C ALA A 318 -23.65 0.67 3.56
N SER A 319 -23.47 1.95 3.91
CA SER A 319 -24.20 3.07 3.29
C SER A 319 -23.94 3.21 1.80
N VAL A 320 -22.70 2.97 1.33
CA VAL A 320 -22.35 3.09 -0.09
C VAL A 320 -22.65 1.81 -0.89
N GLY A 321 -22.89 0.67 -0.23
CA GLY A 321 -23.05 -0.62 -0.92
C GLY A 321 -21.74 -1.24 -1.42
N LEU A 322 -20.60 -0.82 -0.84
CA LEU A 322 -19.27 -1.36 -1.13
C LEU A 322 -18.84 -2.38 -0.07
N ARG A 323 -17.79 -3.15 -0.37
CA ARG A 323 -17.27 -4.12 0.61
C ARG A 323 -16.47 -3.45 1.74
N ARG A 324 -15.75 -2.39 1.40
CA ARG A 324 -14.80 -1.68 2.28
C ARG A 324 -14.66 -0.24 1.80
N VAL A 325 -14.68 0.73 2.72
CA VAL A 325 -14.47 2.16 2.43
C VAL A 325 -13.57 2.75 3.51
N ALA A 326 -12.26 2.73 3.25
CA ALA A 326 -11.26 3.15 4.23
C ALA A 326 -11.02 4.66 4.26
N VAL A 327 -11.04 5.28 3.07
CA VAL A 327 -10.83 6.73 2.86
C VAL A 327 -11.85 7.21 1.84
N LEU A 328 -12.42 8.38 2.13
CA LEU A 328 -13.44 9.02 1.31
C LEU A 328 -13.11 10.51 1.22
N ALA A 329 -13.20 11.12 0.03
CA ALA A 329 -13.07 12.55 -0.15
C ALA A 329 -14.29 13.12 -0.87
N PHE A 330 -14.71 14.32 -0.46
CA PHE A 330 -15.77 15.09 -1.07
C PHE A 330 -15.19 16.37 -1.67
N ASP A 331 -15.57 16.67 -2.90
CA ASP A 331 -15.17 17.91 -3.58
C ASP A 331 -15.86 19.14 -2.99
N ALA A 332 -15.27 20.31 -3.22
CA ALA A 332 -15.83 21.59 -2.75
C ALA A 332 -17.27 21.85 -3.22
N ASP A 333 -17.61 21.40 -4.44
CA ASP A 333 -18.92 21.61 -5.06
C ASP A 333 -19.96 20.53 -4.71
N ALA A 334 -19.63 19.58 -3.82
CA ALA A 334 -20.57 18.51 -3.49
C ALA A 334 -21.83 19.10 -2.82
N PRO A 335 -23.05 18.84 -3.36
CA PRO A 335 -24.28 19.52 -2.91
C PRO A 335 -24.66 19.22 -1.46
N SER A 336 -24.22 18.08 -0.94
CA SER A 336 -24.49 17.59 0.41
C SER A 336 -23.36 17.89 1.41
N LEU A 337 -22.26 18.51 0.95
CA LEU A 337 -21.11 18.83 1.78
C LEU A 337 -21.45 19.67 3.03
N PRO A 338 -22.34 20.67 2.98
CA PRO A 338 -22.68 21.47 4.16
C PRO A 338 -23.23 20.64 5.32
N GLN A 339 -23.89 19.50 5.04
CA GLN A 339 -24.42 18.61 6.08
C GLN A 339 -23.30 17.90 6.85
N ILE A 340 -22.22 17.54 6.14
CA ILE A 340 -21.03 16.90 6.72
C ILE A 340 -20.16 17.95 7.44
N LEU A 341 -20.09 19.18 6.90
CA LEU A 341 -19.32 20.28 7.48
C LEU A 341 -20.00 20.92 8.71
N LYS A 342 -21.33 20.87 8.83
CA LYS A 342 -22.07 21.43 9.98
C LYS A 342 -21.54 20.96 11.35
N PRO A 343 -21.31 19.66 11.62
CA PRO A 343 -20.70 19.22 12.88
C PRO A 343 -19.22 19.60 13.01
N LEU A 344 -18.54 19.91 11.90
CA LEU A 344 -17.13 20.31 11.83
C LEU A 344 -16.92 21.83 11.95
N HIS A 345 -18.00 22.60 12.20
CA HIS A 345 -18.02 24.07 12.21
C HIS A 345 -16.72 24.67 12.81
N PRO A 346 -16.15 25.73 12.18
CA PRO A 346 -14.77 26.20 12.36
C PRO A 346 -14.26 26.41 13.79
N ALA A 347 -15.15 26.58 14.76
CA ALA A 347 -14.78 26.59 16.18
C ALA A 347 -14.05 25.31 16.63
N ASN A 348 -14.24 24.19 15.93
CA ASN A 348 -13.77 22.89 16.40
C ASN A 348 -12.57 22.33 15.63
N LEU A 349 -12.39 22.68 14.35
CA LEU A 349 -11.37 22.08 13.49
C LEU A 349 -10.74 23.08 12.53
N ARG A 350 -9.52 23.51 12.85
CA ARG A 350 -8.67 24.27 11.94
C ARG A 350 -8.16 23.37 10.81
N PRO A 351 -8.17 23.81 9.54
CA PRO A 351 -7.48 23.12 8.46
C PRO A 351 -6.02 22.86 8.81
N LEU A 352 -5.55 21.66 8.53
CA LEU A 352 -4.19 21.24 8.84
C LEU A 352 -3.22 22.01 7.93
N THR A 353 -2.24 22.71 8.50
CA THR A 353 -1.21 23.44 7.73
C THR A 353 0.18 23.04 8.20
N ALA A 354 1.16 23.18 7.32
CA ALA A 354 2.58 23.01 7.58
C ALA A 354 3.21 24.40 7.68
N PRO A 355 3.45 24.94 8.89
CA PRO A 355 3.91 26.33 9.04
C PRO A 355 5.24 26.59 8.33
N TRP A 356 6.10 25.58 8.20
CA TRP A 356 7.37 25.67 7.46
C TRP A 356 7.23 25.64 5.93
N LEU A 357 6.04 25.35 5.38
CA LEU A 357 5.73 25.46 3.96
C LEU A 357 4.91 26.72 3.62
N SER A 358 4.49 27.48 4.63
CA SER A 358 3.69 28.69 4.39
C SER A 358 4.51 29.70 3.57
N ALA A 359 3.90 30.24 2.51
CA ALA A 359 4.54 31.23 1.64
C ALA A 359 4.87 32.55 2.35
N ASN A 360 4.43 32.75 3.60
CA ASN A 360 4.75 33.94 4.38
C ASN A 360 6.07 33.72 5.15
N PRO A 361 7.21 34.28 4.68
CA PRO A 361 8.51 34.07 5.31
C PRO A 361 8.58 34.63 6.73
N GLY A 362 7.72 35.59 7.09
CA GLY A 362 7.65 36.16 8.44
C GLY A 362 7.20 35.16 9.52
N ASN A 363 6.57 34.06 9.12
CA ASN A 363 6.09 33.02 10.04
C ASN A 363 7.03 31.81 10.14
N ALA A 364 8.16 31.82 9.43
CA ALA A 364 9.16 30.76 9.52
C ALA A 364 9.92 30.85 10.85
N ALA A 365 9.27 30.40 11.93
CA ALA A 365 9.90 30.25 13.23
C ALA A 365 10.93 29.12 13.17
N TYR A 366 12.16 29.39 13.56
CA TYR A 366 13.17 28.35 13.76
C TYR A 366 12.66 27.34 14.80
N ILE A 367 12.55 26.08 14.41
CA ILE A 367 12.15 24.99 15.30
C ILE A 367 13.41 24.33 15.86
N PRO A 368 13.65 24.37 17.18
CA PRO A 368 14.81 23.72 17.78
C PRO A 368 14.86 22.23 17.49
N THR A 369 16.07 21.69 17.29
CA THR A 369 16.25 20.25 17.11
C THR A 369 15.85 19.50 18.38
N HIS A 370 15.11 18.40 18.22
CA HIS A 370 14.68 17.56 19.34
C HIS A 370 15.42 16.23 19.29
N VAL A 371 16.33 15.99 20.24
CA VAL A 371 17.05 14.72 20.36
C VAL A 371 16.38 13.87 21.44
N LYS A 372 15.84 12.70 21.05
CA LYS A 372 15.25 11.71 21.96
C LYS A 372 16.29 10.64 22.33
N GLN A 373 16.18 10.06 23.53
CA GLN A 373 17.02 8.92 23.93
C GLN A 373 16.24 7.61 23.80
N LEU A 374 16.66 6.75 22.87
CA LEU A 374 16.10 5.42 22.72
C LEU A 374 16.81 4.44 23.66
N ARG A 375 16.03 3.85 24.57
CA ARG A 375 16.51 2.79 25.46
C ARG A 375 16.73 1.50 24.66
N THR A 376 17.97 1.05 24.59
CA THR A 376 18.35 -0.23 23.99
C THR A 376 18.97 -1.15 25.05
N SER A 377 18.98 -2.46 24.80
CA SER A 377 19.73 -3.41 25.64
C SER A 377 20.97 -3.85 24.89
N ALA A 378 22.12 -3.78 25.54
CA ALA A 378 23.37 -4.35 25.05
C ALA A 378 23.80 -5.49 25.97
N PRO A 379 24.46 -6.54 25.47
CA PRO A 379 25.15 -7.49 26.31
C PRO A 379 26.12 -6.76 27.25
N ARG A 380 26.18 -7.19 28.51
CA ARG A 380 27.19 -6.72 29.46
C ARG A 380 28.56 -7.23 29.03
N ASP A 381 28.64 -8.50 28.65
CA ASP A 381 29.80 -9.10 27.99
C ASP A 381 29.53 -9.35 26.49
N MET A 382 30.11 -8.50 25.64
CA MET A 382 30.03 -8.63 24.18
C MET A 382 30.79 -9.85 23.65
N GLY A 383 31.84 -10.30 24.34
CA GLY A 383 32.66 -11.44 23.96
C GLY A 383 31.91 -12.75 24.13
N ARG A 384 31.34 -12.96 25.33
CA ARG A 384 30.49 -14.13 25.62
C ARG A 384 29.28 -14.19 24.69
N ALA A 385 28.53 -13.09 24.53
CA ALA A 385 27.37 -13.04 23.65
C ALA A 385 27.74 -13.31 22.17
N LYS A 386 28.93 -12.90 21.72
CA LYS A 386 29.43 -13.22 20.37
C LYS A 386 29.76 -14.71 20.23
N ARG A 387 30.39 -15.34 21.24
CA ARG A 387 30.65 -16.79 21.26
C ARG A 387 29.36 -17.59 21.21
N GLU A 388 28.39 -17.28 22.08
CA GLU A 388 27.07 -17.93 22.10
C GLU A 388 26.33 -17.78 20.75
N ARG A 389 26.43 -16.60 20.10
CA ARG A 389 25.84 -16.40 18.77
C ARG A 389 26.52 -17.23 17.68
N VAL A 390 27.84 -17.39 17.72
CA VAL A 390 28.58 -18.23 16.78
C VAL A 390 28.27 -19.70 17.01
N GLU A 391 28.23 -20.14 18.26
CA GLU A 391 27.87 -21.51 18.65
C GLU A 391 26.44 -21.85 18.26
N GLY A 392 25.48 -20.96 18.54
CA GLY A 392 24.09 -21.13 18.11
C GLY A 392 23.94 -21.21 16.59
N ARG A 393 24.73 -20.44 15.82
CA ARG A 393 24.78 -20.56 14.35
C ARG A 393 25.35 -21.90 13.90
N ARG A 394 26.41 -22.39 14.54
CA ARG A 394 27.02 -23.69 14.24
C ARG A 394 26.05 -24.84 14.54
N GLY A 395 25.40 -24.81 15.70
CA GLY A 395 24.38 -25.79 16.09
C GLY A 395 23.17 -25.80 15.14
N ALA A 396 22.64 -24.62 14.78
CA ALA A 396 21.54 -24.53 13.81
C ALA A 396 21.92 -25.04 12.41
N LYS A 397 23.16 -24.82 11.96
CA LYS A 397 23.66 -25.39 10.70
C LYS A 397 23.78 -26.91 10.78
N ALA A 398 24.31 -27.46 11.87
CA ALA A 398 24.40 -28.91 12.07
C ALA A 398 23.01 -29.56 12.09
N ALA A 399 22.04 -28.97 12.80
CA ALA A 399 20.66 -29.45 12.83
C ALA A 399 19.97 -29.40 11.46
N ARG A 400 20.26 -28.40 10.63
CA ARG A 400 19.75 -28.35 9.24
C ARG A 400 20.33 -29.47 8.38
N VAL A 401 21.64 -29.76 8.51
CA VAL A 401 22.29 -30.85 7.78
C VAL A 401 21.73 -32.21 8.21
N GLU A 402 21.54 -32.43 9.52
CA GLU A 402 20.95 -33.67 10.04
C GLU A 402 19.51 -33.86 9.55
N LYS A 403 18.70 -32.79 9.57
CA LYS A 403 17.32 -32.83 9.07
C LYS A 403 17.27 -33.11 7.55
N ALA A 404 18.14 -32.48 6.77
CA ALA A 404 18.25 -32.74 5.33
C ALA A 404 18.70 -34.19 5.04
N GLY A 405 19.57 -34.76 5.89
CA GLY A 405 19.99 -36.15 5.80
C GLY A 405 18.84 -37.13 6.06
N LYS A 406 17.99 -36.86 7.05
CA LYS A 406 16.82 -37.70 7.37
C LYS A 406 15.73 -37.62 6.29
N GLU A 407 15.40 -36.42 5.81
CA GLU A 407 14.38 -36.24 4.77
C GLU A 407 14.85 -36.74 3.38
N GLY A 408 16.16 -36.80 3.12
CA GLY A 408 16.73 -37.35 1.90
C GLY A 408 16.86 -38.89 1.88
N GLY A 409 16.79 -39.55 3.04
CA GLY A 409 16.97 -41.00 3.18
C GLY A 409 15.70 -41.82 2.95
N GLU A 410 14.53 -41.34 3.38
CA GLU A 410 13.26 -42.08 3.27
C GLU A 410 12.61 -42.01 1.88
N GLY A 411 13.06 -41.12 0.99
CA GLY A 411 12.47 -40.97 -0.35
C GLY A 411 13.13 -41.79 -1.46
N LYS A 412 14.21 -42.54 -1.19
CA LYS A 412 15.02 -43.18 -2.24
C LYS A 412 15.03 -44.72 -2.22
N ALA A 413 14.45 -45.36 -1.21
CA ALA A 413 14.43 -46.82 -1.13
C ALA A 413 13.45 -47.49 -2.13
N ASP A 414 12.42 -46.79 -2.62
CA ASP A 414 11.42 -47.40 -3.53
C ASP A 414 11.67 -47.14 -5.03
N LYS A 415 12.89 -46.77 -5.42
CA LYS A 415 13.21 -46.53 -6.85
C LYS A 415 14.48 -47.22 -7.37
N GLU A 416 15.04 -48.17 -6.64
CA GLU A 416 16.00 -49.14 -7.18
C GLU A 416 15.24 -50.34 -7.76
N GLY A 417 14.64 -50.13 -8.92
CA GLY A 417 13.88 -51.17 -9.61
C GLY A 417 13.57 -50.87 -11.07
N LYS A 418 14.31 -49.98 -11.74
CA LYS A 418 14.29 -49.86 -13.21
C LYS A 418 15.35 -48.87 -13.70
N MET A 419 15.98 -49.21 -14.82
CA MET A 419 17.06 -48.50 -15.53
C MET A 419 18.44 -48.96 -15.04
N GLY A 420 19.11 -49.90 -15.70
CA GLY A 420 19.26 -50.06 -17.14
C GLY A 420 20.54 -49.36 -17.57
N ALA A 421 21.54 -50.17 -17.93
CA ALA A 421 22.90 -49.78 -18.24
C ALA A 421 23.00 -48.67 -19.30
N ALA A 422 23.75 -47.62 -19.00
CA ALA A 422 24.31 -46.72 -20.02
C ALA A 422 25.56 -46.00 -19.50
N GLY A 423 26.68 -46.27 -20.18
CA GLY A 423 27.64 -45.23 -20.60
C GLY A 423 28.50 -44.56 -19.54
N LYS A 424 29.63 -45.19 -19.23
CA LYS A 424 30.80 -44.62 -18.55
C LYS A 424 31.57 -43.74 -19.55
N ALA A 425 31.65 -42.43 -19.33
CA ALA A 425 32.59 -41.54 -20.00
C ALA A 425 33.31 -40.67 -18.97
N ALA A 426 34.62 -40.91 -18.84
CA ALA A 426 35.52 -40.19 -17.95
C ALA A 426 35.82 -38.80 -18.51
N ASN A 427 35.81 -37.77 -17.65
CA ASN A 427 36.37 -36.46 -17.98
C ASN A 427 37.39 -36.07 -16.90
N PRO A 428 38.71 -36.19 -17.16
CA PRO A 428 39.75 -35.73 -16.26
C PRO A 428 40.16 -34.30 -16.64
N GLY A 429 39.92 -33.32 -15.77
CA GLY A 429 40.54 -32.01 -15.95
C GLY A 429 39.87 -30.88 -15.20
N ASN A 430 40.27 -30.63 -13.96
CA ASN A 430 40.64 -29.28 -13.52
C ASN A 430 41.30 -29.30 -12.13
N THR A 431 42.61 -29.46 -12.10
CA THR A 431 43.46 -29.12 -10.94
C THR A 431 44.42 -28.03 -11.38
N ALA A 432 44.06 -26.77 -11.14
CA ALA A 432 45.01 -25.67 -11.23
C ALA A 432 44.64 -24.50 -10.30
N LYS A 433 45.57 -24.18 -9.40
CA LYS A 433 45.93 -22.85 -8.92
C LYS A 433 44.83 -21.99 -8.26
N ARG A 434 44.82 -21.98 -6.93
CA ARG A 434 44.50 -20.77 -6.17
C ARG A 434 45.64 -20.48 -5.19
N GLN A 435 46.61 -19.72 -5.68
CA GLN A 435 47.72 -19.16 -4.91
C GLN A 435 47.23 -18.03 -3.99
N GLN A 436 48.04 -17.82 -2.96
CA GLN A 436 47.83 -17.00 -1.79
C GLN A 436 47.82 -15.49 -2.12
N GLY A 437 46.95 -14.74 -1.42
CA GLY A 437 46.99 -13.29 -1.34
C GLY A 437 46.66 -12.85 0.08
N LYS A 438 47.62 -12.95 0.99
CA LYS A 438 47.60 -12.31 2.31
C LYS A 438 48.10 -10.87 2.13
N GLY A 439 47.19 -9.90 2.11
CA GLY A 439 47.51 -8.49 2.23
C GLY A 439 47.29 -8.02 3.66
N THR A 440 48.37 -7.83 4.42
CA THR A 440 48.36 -7.12 5.71
C THR A 440 48.64 -5.65 5.45
N GLY A 441 47.61 -4.81 5.53
CA GLY A 441 47.74 -3.35 5.50
C GLY A 441 47.66 -2.77 6.91
N SER A 442 48.80 -2.53 7.55
CA SER A 442 48.92 -1.71 8.75
C SER A 442 49.34 -0.30 8.34
N GLY A 443 48.39 0.61 8.24
CA GLY A 443 48.64 2.05 8.10
C GLY A 443 48.42 2.74 9.43
N LYS A 444 49.52 3.15 10.08
CA LYS A 444 49.56 3.98 11.28
C LYS A 444 49.96 5.38 10.81
N GLN A 445 49.07 6.36 10.90
CA GLN A 445 49.40 7.77 10.69
C GLN A 445 49.50 8.47 12.04
N THR A 446 50.63 9.13 12.23
CA THR A 446 51.01 10.04 13.32
C THR A 446 50.46 11.43 13.09
#